data_AF-A0A1Y3MN16-F1
#
_entry.id   AF-A0A1Y3MN16-F1
#
_cell.length_a   1.000
_cell.length_b   1.000
_cell.length_c   1.000
_cell.angle_alpha   90.00
_cell.angle_beta   90.00
_cell.angle_gamma   90.00
#
_symmetry.space_group_name_H-M   'P 1'
#
loop_
_entity.id
_entity.type
_entity.pdbx_description
1 polymer ?
#
loop_
_entity_poly.entity_id
_entity_poly.type
_entity_poly.pdbx_seq_one_letter_code
_entity_poly.pdbx_strand_id
1 'polypeptide(L)' 'YRLSKVQANALKEELIKLLNNKLIEPSSSPWSSPVILVPKKNNKWRMCIDFRKLNNVT' A
#
# COMPACT_ATOMS: atom_id res chain seq x y z
N TYR A 1 -7.01 -7.78 -3.68
CA TYR A 1 -6.17 -8.84 -3.09
C TYR A 1 -6.69 -9.17 -1.71
N ARG A 2 -6.73 -10.46 -1.35
CA ARG A 2 -7.14 -10.88 -0.02
C ARG A 2 -5.96 -10.70 0.93
N LEU A 3 -6.16 -9.94 2.01
CA LEU A 3 -5.16 -9.75 3.07
C LEU A 3 -5.56 -10.58 4.31
N SER A 4 -4.57 -11.13 5.01
CA SER A 4 -4.79 -11.68 6.35
C SER A 4 -5.04 -10.56 7.37
N LYS A 5 -5.58 -10.88 8.54
CA LYS A 5 -5.83 -9.88 9.59
C LYS A 5 -4.56 -9.16 10.03
N VAL A 6 -3.45 -9.90 10.14
CA VAL A 6 -2.12 -9.35 10.49
C VAL A 6 -1.63 -8.38 9.42
N GLN A 7 -1.76 -8.76 8.15
CA GLN A 7 -1.38 -7.93 7.01
C GLN A 7 -2.24 -6.65 6.94
N ALA A 8 -3.55 -6.76 7.13
CA ALA A 8 -4.46 -5.61 7.14
C ALA A 8 -4.13 -4.61 8.26
N ASN A 9 -3.74 -5.08 9.44
CA ASN A 9 -3.31 -4.21 10.53
C ASN A 9 -2.00 -3.48 10.18
N ALA A 10 -1.00 -4.20 9.67
CA ALA A 10 0.26 -3.60 9.24
C ALA A 10 0.07 -2.56 8.13
N LEU A 11 -0.86 -2.81 7.19
CA LEU A 11 -1.22 -1.86 6.14
C LEU A 11 -1.83 -0.58 6.72
N LYS A 12 -2.76 -0.70 7.68
CA LYS A 12 -3.40 0.46 8.32
C LYS A 12 -2.39 1.32 9.07
N GLU A 13 -1.48 0.70 9.83
CA GLU A 13 -0.42 1.43 10.54
C GLU A 13 0.47 2.22 9.57
N GLU A 14 0.83 1.63 8.44
CA GLU A 14 1.66 2.31 7.45
C GLU A 14 0.92 3.44 6.73
N LEU A 15 -0.37 3.23 6.39
CA LEU A 15 -1.21 4.27 5.82
C LEU A 15 -1.33 5.49 6.74
N ILE A 16 -1.53 5.28 8.04
CA ILE A 16 -1.63 6.38 9.02
C ILE A 16 -0.32 7.17 9.06
N LYS A 17 0.85 6.49 9.05
CA LYS A 17 2.14 7.18 9.00
C LYS A 17 2.31 8.01 7.74
N LEU A 18 1.94 7.45 6.58
CA LEU A 18 2.05 8.15 5.29
C LEU A 18 1.12 9.38 5.23
N LEU A 19 -0.10 9.26 5.77
CA LEU A 19 -1.05 10.37 5.90
C LEU A 19 -0.51 11.46 6.84
N ASN A 20 0.01 11.08 8.01
CA ASN A 20 0.59 12.02 8.99
C ASN A 20 1.81 12.74 8.41
N ASN A 21 2.62 12.04 7.61
CA ASN A 21 3.77 12.62 6.93
C ASN A 21 3.39 13.46 5.69
N LYS A 22 2.09 13.58 5.37
CA LYS A 22 1.56 14.28 4.19
C LYS A 22 2.14 13.77 2.87
N LEU A 23 2.50 12.48 2.80
CA LEU A 23 3.01 11.84 1.59
C LEU A 23 1.89 11.31 0.69
N ILE A 24 0.72 11.06 1.26
CA ILE A 24 -0.48 10.60 0.56
C ILE A 24 -1.71 11.35 1.07
N GLU A 25 -2.78 11.34 0.29
CA GLU A 25 -4.09 11.86 0.66
C GLU A 25 -5.22 10.93 0.16
N PRO A 26 -6.41 10.99 0.77
CA PRO A 26 -7.59 10.31 0.22
C PRO A 26 -7.89 10.83 -1.18
N SER A 27 -8.17 9.93 -2.12
CA SER A 27 -8.52 10.29 -3.50
C SER A 27 -9.81 9.60 -3.93
N SER A 28 -10.52 10.24 -4.87
CA SER A 28 -11.73 9.71 -5.53
C SER A 28 -11.49 9.37 -7.01
N SER A 29 -10.23 9.08 -7.36
CA SER A 29 -9.83 8.81 -8.74
C SER A 29 -10.52 7.56 -9.32
N PRO A 30 -10.91 7.56 -10.61
CA PRO A 30 -11.37 6.35 -11.28
C PRO A 30 -10.26 5.31 -11.45
N TRP A 31 -8.99 5.71 -11.27
CA TRP A 31 -7.83 4.82 -11.33
C TRP A 31 -7.46 4.30 -9.94
N SER A 32 -7.22 2.99 -9.84
CA SER A 32 -6.69 2.38 -8.63
C SER A 32 -5.66 1.32 -8.95
N SER A 33 -4.62 1.25 -8.13
CA SER A 33 -3.58 0.21 -8.17
C SER A 33 -3.60 -0.56 -6.85
N PRO A 34 -3.55 -1.90 -6.89
CA PRO A 34 -3.61 -2.68 -5.66
C PRO A 34 -2.33 -2.55 -4.84
N VAL A 35 -2.48 -2.70 -3.52
CA VAL A 35 -1.37 -2.71 -2.58
C VAL A 35 -0.93 -4.15 -2.29
N ILE A 36 0.39 -4.36 -2.26
CA ILE A 36 1.06 -5.62 -1.96
C ILE A 36 1.90 -5.43 -0.70
N LEU A 37 1.83 -6.40 0.21
CA LEU A 37 2.67 -6.44 1.40
C LEU A 37 3.75 -7.50 1.23
N VAL A 38 5.01 -7.10 1.39
CA VAL A 38 6.18 -7.98 1.28
C VAL A 38 6.86 -8.09 2.64
N PRO A 39 7.17 -9.30 3.13
CA PRO A 39 7.89 -9.46 4.40
C PRO A 39 9.33 -8.99 4.26
N LYS A 40 9.81 -8.23 5.24
CA LYS A 40 11.23 -7.86 5.40
C LYS A 40 11.93 -8.86 6.32
N LYS A 41 13.25 -8.99 6.17
CA LYS A 41 14.11 -9.84 7.02
C LYS A 41 13.99 -9.54 8.53
N ASN A 42 13.58 -8.33 8.90
CA ASN A 42 13.41 -7.90 10.29
C ASN A 42 11.98 -8.10 10.83
N ASN A 43 11.21 -9.04 10.27
CA ASN A 43 9.81 -9.31 10.60
C ASN A 43 8.84 -8.13 10.43
N LYS A 44 9.26 -7.04 9.78
CA LYS A 44 8.35 -5.95 9.40
C LYS A 44 7.77 -6.19 8.02
N TRP A 45 6.64 -5.55 7.72
CA TRP A 45 6.05 -5.54 6.39
C TRP A 45 6.51 -4.31 5.61
N ARG A 46 6.71 -4.47 4.31
CA ARG A 46 6.89 -3.37 3.36
C ARG A 46 5.64 -3.25 2.51
N MET A 47 5.04 -2.07 2.51
CA MET A 47 3.94 -1.71 1.61
C MET A 47 4.52 -1.34 0.24
N CYS A 48 4.04 -2.01 -0.81
CA CYS A 48 4.37 -1.73 -2.20
C CYS A 48 3.09 -1.55 -3.00
N ILE A 49 3.06 -0.62 -3.96
CA ILE A 49 1.91 -0.44 -4.86
C ILE A 49 2.25 -1.11 -6.19
N ASP A 50 1.32 -1.90 -6.72
CA ASP A 50 1.49 -2.58 -8.00
C ASP A 50 1.13 -1.65 -9.16
N PHE A 51 2.10 -0.84 -9.59
CA PHE A 51 1.94 0.08 -10.72
C PHE A 51 2.13 -0.58 -12.09
N ARG A 52 2.26 -1.91 -12.20
CA ARG A 52 2.55 -2.56 -13.50
C ARG A 52 1.56 -2.20 -14.60
N LYS A 53 0.26 -2.14 -14.29
CA LYS A 53 -0.77 -1.75 -15.27
C LYS A 53 -0.67 -0.27 -15.66
N LEU A 54 -0.35 0.59 -14.70
CA LEU A 54 -0.17 2.01 -14.94
C LEU A 54 1.06 2.25 -15.82
N ASN A 55 2.19 1.65 -15.48
CA ASN A 55 3.45 1.78 -16.21
C ASN A 55 3.40 1.26 -17.65
N ASN A 56 2.43 0.40 -17.99
CA ASN A 56 2.26 -0.06 -19.37
C ASN A 56 1.46 0.93 -20.23
N VAL A 57 0.73 1.87 -19.62
CA VAL A 57 -0.08 2.88 -20.31
C VAL A 57 0.52 4.28 -20.25
N THR A 58 1.57 4.48 -19.44
CA THR A 58 2.35 5.72 -19.31
C THR A 58 3.76 5.53 -19.84
#